data_AF-A0A658BPL2-F1
#
_entry.id   AF-A0A658BPL2-F1
#
_cell.length_a   1.000
_cell.length_b   1.000
_cell.length_c   1.000
_cell.angle_alpha   90.00
_cell.angle_beta   90.00
_cell.angle_gamma   90.00
#
_symmetry.space_group_name_H-M   'P 1'
#
loop_
_entity.id
_entity.type
_entity.pdbx_description
1 polymer ?
#
loop_
_entity_poly.entity_id
_entity_poly.type
_entity_poly.pdbx_seq_one_letter_code
_entity_poly.pdbx_strand_id
1 'polypeptide(L)'
;MFQTLFGGALLIVALYYTLRAFGVGNYWRGVISGTVSVAAYLALSIANWPGGDVVSMHMAVFLATATVLTLIGGRKPGAAKRLHWGPKVIIGFFLLLFVIDGGLLMISGQGLPPAVAKWLLPAAKKSANPPHTAFSGVVPHGEEAAKTINQFMKSAEKQRRLG
;
A
#
# COMPACT_ATOMS: atom_id res chain seq x y z
N MET A 1 -10.60 7.33 -4.42
CA MET A 1 -9.21 6.89 -4.71
C MET A 1 -9.06 5.37 -4.90
N PHE A 2 -9.88 4.50 -4.28
CA PHE A 2 -9.81 3.03 -4.44
C PHE A 2 -10.48 2.43 -5.70
N GLN A 3 -11.10 3.25 -6.56
CA GLN A 3 -11.95 2.75 -7.65
C GLN A 3 -11.20 2.34 -8.94
N THR A 4 -9.90 2.62 -9.08
CA THR A 4 -9.17 2.36 -10.35
C THR A 4 -8.36 1.06 -10.39
N LEU A 5 -7.83 0.59 -9.26
CA LEU A 5 -7.01 -0.63 -9.20
C LEU A 5 -7.84 -1.89 -9.51
N PHE A 6 -8.94 -2.08 -8.79
CA PHE A 6 -9.83 -3.23 -8.98
C PHE A 6 -10.52 -3.19 -10.35
N GLY A 7 -10.88 -2.00 -10.84
CA GLY A 7 -11.47 -1.82 -12.17
C GLY A 7 -10.53 -2.25 -13.29
N GLY A 8 -9.25 -1.84 -13.24
CA GLY A 8 -8.27 -2.24 -14.24
C GLY A 8 -7.93 -3.73 -14.20
N ALA A 9 -7.84 -4.33 -13.01
CA ALA A 9 -7.66 -5.78 -12.88
C ALA A 9 -8.85 -6.57 -13.45
N LEU A 10 -10.08 -6.11 -13.19
CA LEU A 10 -11.29 -6.70 -13.79
C LEU A 10 -11.31 -6.56 -15.31
N LEU A 11 -10.86 -5.41 -15.83
CA LEU A 11 -10.75 -5.18 -17.27
C LEU A 11 -9.78 -6.19 -17.91
N ILE A 12 -8.63 -6.47 -17.28
CA ILE A 12 -7.68 -7.50 -17.76
C ILE A 12 -8.35 -8.87 -17.81
N VAL A 13 -9.07 -9.25 -16.74
CA VAL A 13 -9.79 -10.53 -16.67
C VAL A 13 -10.83 -10.61 -17.79
N ALA A 14 -11.66 -9.57 -17.96
CA ALA A 14 -12.68 -9.50 -18.98
C ALA A 14 -12.10 -9.59 -20.40
N LEU A 15 -11.03 -8.84 -20.69
CA LEU A 15 -10.32 -8.91 -21.97
C LEU A 15 -9.76 -10.31 -22.20
N TYR A 16 -9.07 -10.88 -21.21
CA TYR A 16 -8.45 -12.19 -21.35
C TYR A 16 -9.46 -13.30 -21.66
N TYR A 17 -10.62 -13.31 -20.97
CA TYR A 17 -11.69 -14.27 -21.25
C TYR A 17 -12.40 -14.01 -22.58
N THR A 18 -12.58 -12.75 -22.96
CA THR A 18 -13.12 -12.38 -24.28
C THR A 18 -12.21 -12.89 -25.40
N LEU A 19 -10.90 -12.63 -25.33
CA LEU A 19 -9.93 -13.15 -26.29
C LEU A 19 -9.86 -14.69 -26.27
N ARG A 20 -10.17 -15.32 -25.14
CA ARG A 20 -10.33 -16.77 -25.05
C ARG A 20 -11.53 -17.28 -25.82
N ALA A 21 -12.67 -16.60 -25.74
CA ALA A 21 -13.85 -16.94 -26.53
C ALA A 21 -13.58 -16.84 -28.04
N PHE A 22 -12.75 -15.88 -28.46
CA PHE A 22 -12.31 -15.72 -29.85
C PHE A 22 -11.21 -16.69 -30.30
N GLY A 23 -10.77 -17.64 -29.46
CA GLY A 23 -9.80 -18.66 -29.86
C GLY A 23 -8.34 -18.17 -29.99
N VAL A 24 -8.02 -16.94 -29.53
CA VAL A 24 -6.65 -16.39 -29.57
C VAL A 24 -5.69 -17.29 -28.79
N GLY A 25 -4.40 -17.40 -29.15
CA GLY A 25 -3.44 -18.22 -28.40
C GLY A 25 -3.22 -17.72 -26.95
N ASN A 26 -2.96 -18.62 -25.99
CA ASN A 26 -2.81 -18.28 -24.57
C ASN A 26 -1.78 -17.15 -24.31
N TYR A 27 -0.65 -17.19 -25.01
CA TYR A 27 0.38 -16.15 -24.95
C TYR A 27 -0.17 -14.77 -25.33
N TRP A 28 -0.84 -14.67 -26.48
CA TRP A 28 -1.40 -13.43 -27.00
C TRP A 28 -2.55 -12.88 -26.15
N ARG A 29 -3.37 -13.73 -25.54
CA ARG A 29 -4.39 -13.30 -24.56
C ARG A 29 -3.76 -12.52 -23.41
N GLY A 30 -2.67 -13.05 -22.87
CA GLY A 30 -1.90 -12.44 -21.80
C GLY A 30 -1.31 -11.09 -22.19
N VAL A 31 -0.56 -11.08 -23.29
CA VAL A 31 0.10 -9.88 -23.80
C VAL A 31 -0.91 -8.77 -24.09
N ILE A 32 -1.98 -9.08 -24.83
CA ILE A 32 -2.96 -8.06 -25.23
C ILE A 32 -3.70 -7.53 -24.00
N SER A 33 -4.20 -8.41 -23.12
CA SER A 33 -4.94 -7.95 -21.93
C SER A 33 -4.07 -7.10 -21.00
N GLY A 34 -2.79 -7.44 -20.80
CA GLY A 34 -1.85 -6.64 -20.01
C GLY A 34 -1.50 -5.31 -20.69
N THR A 35 -1.05 -5.34 -21.94
CA THR A 35 -0.60 -4.15 -22.67
C THR A 35 -1.73 -3.14 -22.89
N VAL A 36 -2.93 -3.60 -23.28
CA VAL A 36 -4.08 -2.71 -23.48
C VAL A 36 -4.47 -2.01 -22.18
N SER A 37 -4.49 -2.74 -21.06
CA SER A 37 -4.86 -2.18 -19.77
C SER A 37 -3.83 -1.16 -19.26
N VAL A 38 -2.55 -1.47 -19.43
CA VAL A 38 -1.44 -0.55 -19.14
C VAL A 38 -1.52 0.72 -20.00
N ALA A 39 -1.68 0.58 -21.31
CA ALA A 39 -1.75 1.71 -22.23
C ALA A 39 -2.97 2.59 -21.94
N ALA A 40 -4.13 1.99 -21.69
CA ALA A 40 -5.34 2.71 -21.33
C ALA A 40 -5.17 3.51 -20.03
N TYR A 41 -4.57 2.90 -19.01
CA TYR A 41 -4.32 3.59 -17.74
C TYR A 41 -3.29 4.71 -17.87
N LEU A 42 -2.21 4.49 -18.63
CA LEU A 42 -1.22 5.53 -18.90
C LEU A 42 -1.83 6.72 -19.65
N ALA A 43 -2.66 6.45 -20.67
CA ALA A 43 -3.37 7.50 -21.41
C ALA A 43 -4.26 8.35 -20.49
N LEU A 44 -4.99 7.72 -19.57
CA LEU A 44 -5.79 8.42 -18.56
C LEU A 44 -4.93 9.19 -17.54
N SER A 45 -3.78 8.63 -17.17
CA SER A 45 -2.86 9.23 -16.20
C SER A 45 -2.14 10.47 -16.74
N ILE A 46 -1.98 10.60 -18.07
CA ILE A 46 -1.44 11.81 -18.70
C ILE A 46 -2.42 12.98 -18.50
N ALA A 47 -3.73 12.74 -18.57
CA ALA A 47 -4.73 13.79 -18.39
C ALA A 47 -4.87 14.23 -16.91
N ASN A 48 -4.79 13.28 -15.97
CA ASN A 48 -4.89 13.55 -14.54
C ASN A 48 -3.77 12.83 -13.80
N TRP A 49 -2.65 13.53 -13.59
CA TRP A 49 -1.46 12.93 -13.00
C TRP A 49 -1.67 12.60 -11.51
N PRO A 50 -1.71 11.31 -11.12
CA PRO A 50 -2.00 10.91 -9.74
C PRO A 50 -0.73 10.78 -8.88
N GLY A 51 0.46 11.00 -9.47
CA GLY A 51 1.76 10.77 -8.86
C GLY A 51 2.44 9.50 -9.38
N GLY A 52 3.77 9.53 -9.49
CA GLY A 52 4.55 8.43 -10.09
C GLY A 52 4.47 7.12 -9.31
N ASP A 53 4.35 7.18 -7.99
CA ASP A 53 4.20 6.00 -7.12
C ASP A 53 2.87 5.27 -7.41
N VAL A 54 1.79 6.03 -7.51
CA VAL A 54 0.45 5.49 -7.85
C VAL A 54 0.47 4.82 -9.22
N VAL A 55 1.09 5.46 -10.22
CA VAL A 55 1.21 4.87 -11.57
C VAL A 55 2.01 3.56 -11.51
N SER A 56 3.12 3.54 -10.80
CA SER A 56 3.99 2.37 -10.65
C SER A 56 3.24 1.19 -10.04
N MET A 57 2.43 1.44 -9.00
CA MET A 57 1.61 0.41 -8.38
C MET A 57 0.60 -0.20 -9.37
N HIS A 58 -0.10 0.61 -10.16
CA HIS A 58 -1.06 0.11 -11.16
C HIS A 58 -0.36 -0.73 -12.23
N MET A 59 0.80 -0.27 -12.72
CA MET A 59 1.60 -1.01 -13.70
C MET A 59 2.02 -2.38 -13.17
N ALA A 60 2.55 -2.42 -11.94
CA ALA A 60 2.96 -3.67 -11.31
C ALA A 60 1.79 -4.66 -11.16
N VAL A 61 0.63 -4.17 -10.68
CA VAL A 61 -0.57 -5.01 -10.49
C VAL A 61 -1.13 -5.52 -11.81
N PHE A 62 -1.20 -4.68 -12.85
CA PHE A 62 -1.76 -5.06 -14.15
C PHE A 62 -0.89 -6.10 -14.84
N LEU A 63 0.44 -5.88 -14.87
CA LEU A 63 1.37 -6.82 -15.45
C LEU A 63 1.36 -8.15 -14.69
N ALA A 64 1.40 -8.12 -13.34
CA ALA A 64 1.33 -9.33 -12.53
C ALA A 64 0.03 -10.11 -12.78
N THR A 65 -1.10 -9.42 -12.86
CA THR A 65 -2.41 -10.05 -13.13
C THR A 65 -2.43 -10.74 -14.49
N ALA A 66 -1.98 -10.06 -15.55
CA ALA A 66 -1.89 -10.62 -16.89
C ALA A 66 -0.95 -11.84 -16.95
N THR A 67 0.21 -11.77 -16.29
CA THR A 67 1.14 -12.90 -16.19
C THR A 67 0.53 -14.09 -15.47
N VAL A 68 -0.13 -13.87 -14.33
CA VAL A 68 -0.79 -14.93 -13.56
C VAL A 68 -1.89 -15.60 -14.38
N LEU A 69 -2.74 -14.84 -15.06
CA LEU A 69 -3.78 -15.39 -15.94
C LEU A 69 -3.19 -16.22 -17.07
N THR A 70 -2.12 -15.74 -17.70
CA THR A 70 -1.41 -16.46 -18.78
C THR A 70 -0.82 -17.77 -18.27
N LEU A 71 -0.20 -17.75 -17.10
CA LEU A 71 0.41 -18.93 -16.48
C LEU A 71 -0.65 -19.97 -16.11
N ILE A 72 -1.78 -19.53 -15.56
CA ILE A 72 -2.91 -20.40 -15.21
C ILE A 72 -3.58 -20.96 -16.47
N GLY A 73 -3.82 -20.13 -17.48
CA GLY A 73 -4.47 -20.53 -18.73
C GLY A 73 -3.64 -21.51 -19.58
N GLY A 74 -2.34 -21.60 -19.33
CA GLY A 74 -1.44 -22.58 -19.96
C GLY A 74 -1.36 -23.93 -19.23
N ARG A 75 -1.95 -24.08 -18.04
CA ARG A 75 -1.90 -25.35 -17.29
C ARG A 75 -2.89 -26.36 -17.87
N LYS A 76 -2.39 -27.56 -18.19
CA LYS A 76 -3.25 -28.68 -18.59
C LYS A 76 -4.12 -29.12 -17.40
N PRO A 77 -5.44 -29.31 -17.58
CA PRO A 77 -6.30 -29.84 -16.52
C PRO A 77 -5.81 -31.22 -16.09
N GLY A 78 -5.57 -31.41 -14.79
CA GLY A 78 -5.06 -32.66 -14.21
C GLY A 78 -3.57 -32.66 -13.84
N ALA A 79 -2.77 -31.69 -14.30
CA ALA A 79 -1.35 -31.58 -13.94
C ALA A 79 -1.13 -30.78 -12.63
N ALA A 80 -1.87 -31.12 -11.57
CA ALA A 80 -1.72 -30.48 -10.25
C ALA A 80 -0.41 -30.92 -9.59
N LYS A 81 0.72 -30.40 -10.07
CA LYS A 81 2.03 -30.61 -9.44
C LYS A 81 2.06 -29.84 -8.12
N ARG A 82 2.49 -30.50 -7.04
CA ARG A 82 2.71 -29.89 -5.72
C ARG A 82 3.55 -28.60 -5.87
N LEU A 83 3.12 -27.51 -5.22
CA LEU A 83 3.82 -26.22 -5.26
C LEU A 83 5.28 -26.40 -4.84
N HIS A 84 6.22 -25.94 -5.67
CA HIS A 84 7.66 -25.97 -5.40
C HIS A 84 7.98 -25.22 -4.09
N TRP A 85 9.08 -25.58 -3.42
CA TRP A 85 9.48 -24.97 -2.15
C TRP A 85 9.85 -23.47 -2.32
N GLY A 86 10.42 -23.07 -3.46
CA GLY A 86 10.81 -21.68 -3.74
C GLY A 86 9.66 -20.68 -3.58
N PRO A 87 8.52 -20.84 -4.29
CA PRO A 87 7.34 -20.01 -4.09
C PRO A 87 6.85 -19.95 -2.64
N LYS A 88 6.94 -21.05 -1.89
CA LYS A 88 6.51 -21.08 -0.48
C LYS A 88 7.39 -20.19 0.40
N VAL A 89 8.71 -20.24 0.19
CA VAL A 89 9.66 -19.39 0.94
C VAL A 89 9.43 -17.92 0.64
N ILE A 90 9.20 -17.56 -0.64
CA ILE A 90 8.92 -16.18 -1.03
C ILE A 90 7.62 -15.68 -0.38
N ILE A 91 6.54 -16.48 -0.39
CA ILE A 91 5.28 -16.12 0.26
C ILE A 91 5.49 -15.91 1.77
N GLY A 92 6.21 -16.80 2.44
CA GLY A 92 6.52 -16.67 3.86
C GLY A 92 7.29 -15.38 4.17
N PHE A 93 8.27 -15.03 3.33
CA PHE A 93 9.03 -13.80 3.46
C PHE A 93 8.16 -12.55 3.34
N PHE A 94 7.28 -12.48 2.33
CA PHE A 94 6.37 -11.35 2.16
C PHE A 94 5.32 -11.26 3.28
N LEU A 95 4.84 -12.39 3.80
CA LEU A 95 3.96 -12.39 4.97
C LEU A 95 4.66 -11.83 6.21
N LEU A 96 5.93 -12.18 6.41
CA LEU A 96 6.73 -11.64 7.49
C LEU A 96 6.89 -10.12 7.35
N LEU A 97 7.27 -9.63 6.16
CA LEU A 97 7.38 -8.19 5.88
C LEU A 97 6.06 -7.47 6.12
N PHE A 98 4.94 -8.03 5.63
CA PHE A 98 3.62 -7.44 5.82
C PHE A 98 3.27 -7.24 7.30
N VAL A 99 3.59 -8.23 8.15
CA VAL A 99 3.37 -8.13 9.60
C VAL A 99 4.26 -7.06 10.22
N ILE A 100 5.54 -6.99 9.82
CA ILE A 100 6.49 -5.99 10.33
C ILE A 100 6.07 -4.59 9.91
N ASP A 101 5.84 -4.36 8.62
CA ASP A 101 5.49 -3.06 8.05
C ASP A 101 4.14 -2.57 8.58
N GLY A 102 3.14 -3.45 8.64
CA GLY A 102 1.84 -3.15 9.25
C GLY A 102 1.98 -2.80 10.74
N GLY A 103 2.83 -3.52 11.47
CA GLY A 103 3.15 -3.23 12.86
C GLY A 103 3.83 -1.87 13.03
N LEU A 104 4.84 -1.55 12.22
CA LEU A 104 5.52 -0.25 12.23
C LEU A 104 4.57 0.89 11.88
N LEU A 105 3.69 0.70 10.90
CA LEU A 105 2.66 1.67 10.53
C LEU A 105 1.69 1.92 11.70
N MET A 106 1.25 0.87 12.36
CA MET A 106 0.40 0.97 13.55
C MET A 106 1.13 1.71 14.69
N ILE A 107 2.39 1.39 14.95
CA ILE A 107 3.22 2.06 15.96
C ILE A 107 3.40 3.55 15.63
N SER A 108 3.62 3.89 14.36
CA SER A 108 3.77 5.27 13.91
C SER A 108 2.49 6.08 14.13
N GLY A 109 1.33 5.51 13.80
CA GLY A 109 0.04 6.19 13.91
C GLY A 109 -0.57 6.22 15.30
N GLN A 110 -0.44 5.15 16.09
CA GLN A 110 -1.12 4.97 17.38
C GLN A 110 -0.16 4.98 18.57
N GLY A 111 1.16 5.00 18.33
CA GLY A 111 2.18 4.85 19.36
C GLY A 111 2.51 3.38 19.66
N LEU A 112 3.55 3.17 20.47
CA LEU A 112 4.00 1.84 20.86
C LEU A 112 2.93 1.10 21.68
N PRO A 113 2.58 -0.14 21.30
CA PRO A 113 1.76 -1.02 22.12
C PRO A 113 2.36 -1.20 23.53
N PRO A 114 1.54 -1.30 24.59
CA PRO A 114 2.01 -1.41 25.98
C PRO A 114 2.97 -2.58 26.22
N ALA A 115 2.79 -3.69 25.50
CA ALA A 115 3.65 -4.87 25.59
C ALA A 115 5.06 -4.61 25.02
N VAL A 116 5.15 -3.90 23.89
CA VAL A 116 6.43 -3.52 23.27
C VAL A 116 7.09 -2.40 24.06
N ALA A 117 6.29 -1.44 24.54
CA ALA A 117 6.76 -0.33 25.37
C ALA A 117 7.46 -0.82 26.65
N LYS A 118 6.91 -1.83 27.34
CA LYS A 118 7.53 -2.40 28.55
C LYS A 118 8.86 -3.11 28.30
N TRP A 119 9.04 -3.65 27.09
CA TRP A 119 10.27 -4.37 26.72
C TRP A 119 11.34 -3.42 26.18
N LEU A 120 10.94 -2.42 25.40
CA LEU A 120 11.86 -1.52 24.69
C LEU A 120 12.17 -0.24 25.45
N LEU A 121 11.21 0.31 26.21
CA LEU A 121 11.41 1.54 26.97
C LEU A 121 11.88 1.21 28.40
N PRO A 122 12.86 1.95 28.95
CA PRO A 122 13.18 1.83 30.37
C PRO A 122 11.92 2.12 31.18
N ALA A 123 11.61 1.24 32.14
CA ALA A 123 10.40 1.35 32.96
C ALA A 123 10.31 2.76 33.54
N ALA A 124 9.36 3.55 33.04
CA ALA A 124 9.11 4.89 33.54
C ALA A 124 8.73 4.75 35.01
N LYS A 125 9.68 5.05 35.91
CA LYS A 125 9.42 5.10 37.35
C LYS A 125 8.29 6.10 37.56
N LYS A 126 7.07 5.60 37.81
CA LYS A 126 5.90 6.32 38.33
C LYS A 126 5.84 7.79 37.91
N SER A 127 5.75 8.08 36.61
CA SER A 127 5.46 9.42 36.13
C SER A 127 3.97 9.52 35.81
N ALA A 128 3.30 10.55 36.33
CA ALA A 128 1.85 10.75 36.21
C ALA A 128 1.36 10.96 34.76
N ASN A 129 2.28 11.18 33.80
CA ASN A 129 2.00 11.21 32.37
C ASN A 129 2.95 10.25 31.63
N PRO A 130 2.47 9.11 31.11
CA PRO A 130 3.29 8.23 30.29
C PRO A 130 3.69 8.95 28.99
N PRO A 131 4.95 8.80 28.53
CA PRO A 131 5.42 9.44 27.30
C PRO A 131 4.63 8.94 26.08
N HIS A 132 4.06 9.87 25.32
CA HIS A 132 3.33 9.58 24.08
C HIS A 132 4.33 9.31 22.95
N THR A 133 4.38 8.07 22.47
CA THR A 133 5.36 7.60 21.47
C THR A 133 4.87 7.72 20.02
N ALA A 134 3.63 8.13 19.78
CA ALA A 134 3.16 8.33 18.41
C ALA A 134 3.81 9.58 17.80
N PHE A 135 4.11 9.54 16.51
CA PHE A 135 4.56 10.73 15.80
C PHE A 135 3.48 11.81 15.88
N SER A 136 3.86 13.06 16.14
CA SER A 136 2.96 14.21 16.28
C SER A 136 2.18 14.57 14.99
N GLY A 137 2.31 13.77 13.93
CA GLY A 137 1.82 14.08 12.60
C GLY A 137 2.65 15.15 11.89
N VAL A 138 2.25 15.46 10.66
CA VAL A 138 2.82 16.55 9.86
C VAL A 138 2.21 17.86 10.36
N VAL A 139 3.02 18.89 10.62
CA VAL A 139 2.50 20.23 10.94
C VAL A 139 1.63 20.68 9.75
N PRO A 140 0.34 21.00 9.95
CA PRO A 140 -0.52 21.45 8.87
C PRO A 140 0.08 22.72 8.27
N HIS A 141 0.13 22.83 6.95
CA HIS A 141 0.61 24.04 6.27
C HIS A 141 -0.60 24.92 5.91
N GLY A 142 -0.55 26.22 6.24
CA GLY A 142 -1.64 27.17 5.98
C GLY A 142 -2.17 27.85 7.25
N GLU A 143 -3.40 28.36 7.18
CA GLU A 143 -4.03 29.18 8.23
C GLU A 143 -4.20 28.43 9.58
N GLU A 144 -4.35 27.11 9.53
CA GLU A 144 -4.42 26.23 10.71
C GLU A 144 -3.07 26.11 11.45
N ALA A 145 -1.95 26.22 10.72
CA ALA A 145 -0.61 26.31 11.30
C ALA A 145 -0.48 27.58 12.15
N ALA A 146 -0.95 28.71 11.60
CA ALA A 146 -0.87 30.01 12.24
C ALA A 146 -1.73 30.08 13.52
N LYS A 147 -2.90 29.41 13.55
CA LYS A 147 -3.73 29.30 14.75
C LYS A 147 -3.04 28.52 15.86
N THR A 148 -2.43 27.38 15.53
CA THR A 148 -1.71 26.54 16.49
C THR A 148 -0.48 27.26 17.06
N ILE A 149 0.29 27.93 16.20
CA ILE A 149 1.45 28.75 16.61
C ILE A 149 1.02 29.92 17.48
N ASN A 150 -0.05 30.65 17.11
CA ASN A 150 -0.56 31.76 17.92
C ASN A 150 -1.09 31.31 19.29
N GLN A 151 -1.72 30.14 19.37
CA GLN A 151 -2.13 29.57 20.65
C GLN A 151 -0.92 29.26 21.52
N PHE A 152 0.13 28.65 20.96
CA PHE A 152 1.36 28.34 21.69
C PHE A 152 2.11 29.59 22.15
N MET A 153 2.18 30.62 21.30
CA MET A 153 2.78 31.92 21.63
C MET A 153 2.00 32.63 22.74
N LYS A 154 0.66 32.59 22.71
CA LYS A 154 -0.19 33.17 23.77
C LYS A 154 -0.01 32.46 25.11
N SER A 155 0.09 31.14 25.14
CA SER A 155 0.34 30.40 26.38
C SER A 155 1.75 30.65 26.91
N ALA A 156 2.76 30.69 26.04
CA ALA A 156 4.13 31.04 26.43
C ALA A 156 4.24 32.47 26.98
N GLU A 157 3.54 33.43 26.36
CA GLU A 157 3.50 34.81 26.84
C GLU A 157 2.74 34.94 28.16
N LYS A 158 1.67 34.17 28.34
CA LYS A 158 0.92 34.11 29.60
C LYS A 158 1.78 33.52 30.73
N GLN A 159 2.56 32.48 30.46
CA GLN A 159 3.53 31.93 31.42
C GLN A 159 4.64 32.93 31.74
N ARG A 160 5.18 33.63 30.74
CA ARG A 160 6.22 34.66 30.93
C ARG A 160 5.73 35.87 31.74
N ARG A 161 4.42 36.16 31.72
CA ARG A 161 3.80 37.17 32.58
C ARG A 161 3.55 36.69 34.02
N LEU A 162 3.60 35.38 34.27
CA LEU A 162 3.37 34.78 35.58
C LEU A 162 4.68 34.48 36.34
N GLY A 163 5.85 34.66 35.71
CA GLY A 163 7.18 34.50 36.32
C GLY A 163 7.97 33.39 35.66
#